data_AF-A0A942H4X3-F1
#
_entry.id   AF-A0A942H4X3-F1
#
_cell.length_a   1.000
_cell.length_b   1.000
_cell.length_c   1.000
_cell.angle_alpha   90.00
_cell.angle_beta   90.00
_cell.angle_gamma   90.00
#
_symmetry.space_group_name_H-M   'P 1'
#
loop_
_entity.id
_entity.type
_entity.pdbx_description
1 polymer ?
#
loop_
_entity_poly.entity_id
_entity_poly.type
_entity_poly.pdbx_seq_one_letter_code
_entity_poly.pdbx_strand_id
1 'polypeptide(L)'
;MARGWESKSVEDQIAEAEERKLAVAAPKLPAKEIERREKLTALQLSRSHLLEQLSRVRSDMHKQMLERALSEIEAQITAYE
;
A
#
# COMPACT_ATOMS: atom_id res chain seq x y z
N MET A 1 -6.17 -13.32 -23.68
CA MET A 1 -5.10 -13.99 -22.90
C MET A 1 -3.83 -13.13 -22.87
N ALA A 2 -3.90 -12.00 -22.18
CA ALA A 2 -2.77 -11.34 -21.54
C ALA A 2 -3.42 -10.58 -20.38
N ARG A 3 -3.53 -11.29 -19.27
CA ARG A 3 -4.20 -10.89 -18.04
C ARG A 3 -3.39 -9.75 -17.39
N GLY A 4 -4.07 -8.77 -16.83
CA GLY A 4 -3.44 -7.80 -15.92
C GLY A 4 -3.76 -6.33 -16.22
N TRP A 5 -5.04 -6.00 -16.42
CA TRP A 5 -5.53 -4.64 -16.24
C TRP A 5 -6.67 -4.68 -15.22
N GLU A 6 -6.33 -5.14 -14.01
CA GLU A 6 -7.21 -5.13 -12.83
C GLU A 6 -6.75 -4.06 -11.83
N SER A 7 -6.24 -2.93 -12.31
CA SER A 7 -6.14 -1.69 -11.50
C SER A 7 -7.36 -0.78 -11.74
N LYS A 8 -8.53 -1.38 -11.97
CA LYS A 8 -9.83 -0.69 -12.04
C LYS A 8 -10.68 -1.08 -10.84
N SER A 9 -10.21 -0.76 -9.65
CA SER A 9 -11.00 -0.74 -8.40
C SER A 9 -10.22 -0.07 -7.26
N VAL A 10 -9.65 1.12 -7.50
CA VAL A 10 -8.97 1.89 -6.42
C VAL A 10 -9.72 3.16 -6.04
N GLU A 11 -10.64 3.69 -6.86
CA GLU A 11 -11.43 4.88 -6.50
C GLU A 11 -12.93 4.63 -6.23
N ASP A 12 -13.51 3.47 -6.58
CA ASP A 12 -14.97 3.28 -6.48
C ASP A 12 -15.48 2.94 -5.07
N GLN A 13 -14.59 2.69 -4.10
CA GLN A 13 -14.99 2.43 -2.69
C GLN A 13 -14.96 3.67 -1.79
N ILE A 14 -14.63 4.85 -2.34
CA ILE A 14 -14.80 6.12 -1.62
C ILE A 14 -16.23 6.66 -1.83
N ALA A 15 -16.85 6.36 -2.98
CA ALA A 15 -18.16 6.90 -3.35
C ALA A 15 -19.34 6.37 -2.49
N GLU A 16 -19.27 5.13 -2.00
CA GLU A 16 -20.36 4.53 -1.18
C GLU A 16 -20.28 4.86 0.32
N ALA A 17 -19.15 5.43 0.77
CA ALA A 17 -18.94 5.80 2.18
C ALA A 17 -19.53 7.19 2.52
N GLU A 18 -19.63 8.09 1.54
CA GLU A 18 -20.24 9.42 1.68
C GLU A 18 -21.78 9.38 1.76
N GLU A 19 -22.43 8.34 1.23
CA GLU A 19 -23.90 8.23 1.24
C GLU A 19 -24.50 7.93 2.63
N ARG A 20 -23.69 7.50 3.61
CA ARG A 20 -24.12 7.32 5.00
C ARG A 20 -24.04 8.62 5.79
N LYS A 21 -24.85 9.59 5.41
CA LYS A 21 -25.19 10.80 6.19
C LYS A 21 -25.75 10.55 7.61
N LEU A 22 -25.68 9.36 8.21
CA LEU A 22 -26.71 8.93 9.17
C LEU A 22 -26.25 8.33 10.52
N ALA A 23 -25.06 8.64 11.04
CA ALA A 23 -24.77 8.27 12.44
C ALA A 23 -23.84 9.25 13.20
N VAL A 24 -24.12 10.54 13.13
CA VAL A 24 -24.15 11.55 14.23
C VAL A 24 -22.98 11.72 15.24
N ALA A 25 -21.99 10.83 15.41
CA ALA A 25 -21.00 10.99 16.49
C ALA A 25 -19.66 10.25 16.31
N ALA A 26 -19.18 10.01 15.09
CA ALA A 26 -17.82 9.49 14.91
C ALA A 26 -16.81 10.66 14.89
N PRO A 27 -15.77 10.67 15.75
CA PRO A 27 -14.72 11.68 15.64
C PRO A 27 -14.09 11.53 14.26
N LYS A 28 -14.17 12.60 13.46
CA LYS A 28 -13.42 12.71 12.20
C LYS A 28 -11.97 12.35 12.53
N LEU A 29 -11.47 11.24 11.98
CA LEU A 29 -10.07 10.87 12.12
C LEU A 29 -9.25 12.11 11.74
N PRO A 30 -8.31 12.56 12.60
CA PRO A 30 -7.55 13.77 12.30
C PRO A 30 -6.83 13.56 10.97
N ALA A 31 -6.74 14.58 10.12
CA ALA A 31 -6.15 14.47 8.78
C ALA A 31 -4.77 13.76 8.78
N LYS A 32 -4.00 13.96 9.84
CA LYS A 32 -2.72 13.27 10.11
C LYS A 32 -2.81 11.75 10.17
N GLU A 33 -3.91 11.20 10.70
CA GLU A 33 -4.16 9.76 10.81
C GLU A 33 -4.60 9.16 9.46
N ILE A 34 -5.30 9.94 8.63
CA ILE A 34 -5.64 9.55 7.25
C ILE A 34 -4.35 9.47 6.42
N GLU A 35 -3.54 10.53 6.43
CA GLU A 35 -2.25 10.54 5.73
C GLU A 35 -1.31 9.40 6.18
N ARG A 36 -1.31 9.08 7.49
CA ARG A 36 -0.53 7.96 8.03
C ARG A 36 -0.98 6.63 7.43
N ARG A 37 -2.29 6.39 7.35
CA ARG A 37 -2.86 5.16 6.78
C ARG A 37 -2.63 5.05 5.29
N GLU A 38 -2.76 6.14 4.56
CA GLU A 38 -2.46 6.19 3.12
C GLU A 38 -0.99 5.86 2.86
N LYS A 39 -0.07 6.46 3.62
CA LYS A 39 1.37 6.15 3.53
C LYS A 39 1.65 4.69 3.86
N LEU A 40 1.06 4.16 4.93
CA LEU A 40 1.25 2.76 5.32
C LEU A 40 0.73 1.81 4.25
N THR A 41 -0.43 2.10 3.65
CA THR A 41 -1.00 1.33 2.52
C THR A 41 -0.06 1.36 1.31
N ALA A 42 0.46 2.54 0.96
CA ALA A 42 1.40 2.69 -0.15
C ALA A 42 2.71 1.90 0.08
N LEU A 43 3.24 1.93 1.31
CA LEU A 43 4.44 1.16 1.68
C LEU A 43 4.18 -0.35 1.62
N GLN A 44 3.02 -0.83 2.09
CA GLN A 44 2.63 -2.24 2.00
C GLN A 44 2.48 -2.72 0.56
N LEU A 45 1.93 -1.89 -0.33
CA LEU A 45 1.85 -2.19 -1.76
C LEU A 45 3.25 -2.32 -2.37
N SER A 46 4.13 -1.38 -2.06
CA SER A 46 5.52 -1.39 -2.55
C SER A 46 6.29 -2.63 -2.05
N ARG A 47 6.12 -2.99 -0.77
CA ARG A 47 6.67 -4.23 -0.18
C ARG A 47 6.24 -5.46 -0.97
N SER A 48 4.94 -5.56 -1.29
CA SER A 48 4.38 -6.70 -2.04
C SER A 48 4.98 -6.78 -3.45
N HIS A 49 5.14 -5.64 -4.12
CA HIS A 49 5.75 -5.57 -5.44
C HIS A 49 7.24 -5.97 -5.43
N LEU A 50 8.00 -5.56 -4.41
CA LEU A 50 9.41 -5.99 -4.26
C LEU A 50 9.53 -7.49 -4.00
N LEU A 51 8.66 -8.07 -3.19
CA LEU A 51 8.62 -9.52 -2.95
C LEU A 51 8.29 -10.29 -4.24
N GLU A 52 7.36 -9.79 -5.04
CA GLU A 52 7.06 -10.40 -6.34
C GLU A 52 8.27 -10.33 -7.28
N GLN A 53 8.96 -9.20 -7.35
CA GLN A 53 10.18 -9.07 -8.15
C GLN A 53 11.28 -10.01 -7.67
N LEU A 54 11.49 -10.12 -6.36
CA LEU A 54 12.45 -11.07 -5.76
C LEU A 54 12.16 -12.52 -6.14
N SER A 55 10.89 -12.89 -6.25
CA SER A 55 10.50 -14.25 -6.65
C SER A 55 10.84 -14.58 -8.11
N ARG A 56 10.94 -13.56 -8.97
CA ARG A 56 11.17 -13.70 -10.42
C ARG A 56 12.61 -13.42 -10.84
N VAL A 57 13.37 -12.70 -10.01
CA VAL A 57 14.73 -12.27 -10.34
C VAL A 57 15.69 -13.45 -10.36
N ARG A 58 16.55 -13.49 -11.39
CA ARG A 58 17.57 -14.54 -11.56
C ARG A 58 19.00 -14.04 -11.35
N SER A 59 19.18 -12.73 -11.32
CA SER A 59 20.49 -12.10 -11.13
C SER A 59 20.74 -11.83 -9.65
N ASP A 60 21.83 -12.35 -9.11
CA ASP A 60 22.20 -12.20 -7.70
C ASP A 60 22.43 -10.74 -7.31
N MET A 61 23.02 -9.94 -8.21
CA MET A 61 23.22 -8.50 -7.97
C MET A 61 21.87 -7.77 -7.84
N HIS A 62 20.92 -8.08 -8.72
CA HIS A 62 19.59 -7.48 -8.68
C HIS A 62 18.82 -7.96 -7.44
N LYS A 63 18.96 -9.24 -7.07
CA LYS A 63 18.37 -9.78 -5.84
C LYS A 63 18.85 -9.01 -4.61
N GLN A 64 20.16 -8.78 -4.46
CA GLN A 64 20.71 -8.01 -3.34
C GLN A 64 20.19 -6.56 -3.30
N MET A 65 20.00 -5.94 -4.47
CA MET A 65 19.42 -4.60 -4.55
C MET A 65 17.97 -4.59 -4.05
N LEU A 66 17.15 -5.55 -4.49
CA LEU A 66 15.75 -5.68 -4.08
C LEU A 66 15.61 -6.02 -2.59
N GLU A 67 16.50 -6.86 -2.03
CA GLU A 67 16.54 -7.17 -0.59
C GLU A 67 16.85 -5.94 0.26
N ARG A 68 17.79 -5.09 -0.18
CA ARG A 68 18.09 -3.82 0.50
C ARG A 68 16.90 -2.87 0.47
N ALA A 69 16.31 -2.67 -0.70
CA ALA A 69 15.11 -1.85 -0.85
C ALA A 69 13.95 -2.37 0.00
N LEU A 70 13.77 -3.69 0.08
CA LEU A 70 12.74 -4.31 0.90
C LEU A 70 12.97 -4.01 2.39
N SER A 71 14.20 -4.14 2.88
CA SER A 71 14.54 -3.83 4.27
C SER A 71 14.27 -2.37 4.64
N GLU A 72 14.54 -1.42 3.72
CA GLU A 72 14.24 -0.01 3.93
C GLU A 72 12.74 0.26 4.03
N ILE A 73 11.93 -0.39 3.19
CA ILE A 73 10.47 -0.28 3.22
C ILE A 73 9.90 -0.91 4.49
N GLU A 74 10.40 -2.07 4.90
CA GLU A 74 9.97 -2.71 6.14
C GLU A 74 10.30 -1.84 7.37
N ALA A 75 11.47 -1.21 7.41
CA ALA A 75 11.81 -0.25 8.46
C ALA A 75 10.87 0.97 8.47
N GLN A 76 10.48 1.47 7.29
CA GLN A 76 9.50 2.55 7.20
C GLN A 76 8.12 2.12 7.70
N ILE A 77 7.65 0.92 7.33
CA ILE A 77 6.36 0.38 7.81
C ILE A 77 6.35 0.33 9.34
N THR A 78 7.39 -0.24 9.96
CA THR A 78 7.49 -0.31 11.42
C THR A 78 7.56 1.08 12.08
N ALA A 79 8.15 2.08 11.42
CA ALA A 79 8.16 3.46 11.92
C ALA A 79 6.79 4.15 11.82
N TYR A 80 5.92 3.68 10.90
CA TYR A 80 4.56 4.17 10.73
C TYR A 80 3.49 3.34 11.44
N GLU A 81 3.80 2.16 12.00
CA GLU A 81 2.95 1.44 12.97
C GLU A 81 3.02 2.09 14.37
#